data_AF-A0A1C5MIE7-F1
#
_entry.id   AF-A0A1C5MIE7-F1
#
_cell.length_a   1.000
_cell.length_b   1.000
_cell.length_c   1.000
_cell.angle_alpha   90.00
_cell.angle_beta   90.00
_cell.angle_gamma   90.00
#
_symmetry.space_group_name_H-M   'P 1'
#
loop_
_entity.id
_entity.type
_entity.pdbx_description
1 polymer ?
#
loop_
_entity_poly.entity_id
_entity_poly.type
_entity_poly.pdbx_seq_one_letter_code
_entity_poly.pdbx_strand_id
1 'polypeptide(L)'
;MFGAPLWAVQQAVQQTGLAAQFRSRGAETLAALQAETPTALSKARKALADRFAAELYGEGEMTLVHAAVQALETHRRLLVCCDADAGTLLEARMETVAGAEKVFDFGAMSYADAKVREKLSAKVCRVKGGPVPAKLTRVRAAQRLVGADYAAGCLERAEDTVLFLGSRKGCWVRTVANADTPALWLLDMIRRAASGLPQAAGTIWQKYGRAIPADALTAQRLPDKPEPDAPTAAPRKRHRVRNALIFLLILALAAFAAAWYYTGGDLTALPQRLQSLGADSLPHAGAKLI
;
A
#
# COMPACT_ATOMS: atom_id res chain seq x y z
N MET A 1 13.50 -3.66 9.74
CA MET A 1 12.12 -3.20 9.43
C MET A 1 12.16 -1.73 9.07
N PHE A 2 11.31 -1.27 8.16
CA PHE A 2 11.22 0.14 7.79
C PHE A 2 9.78 0.64 7.89
N GLY A 3 9.58 1.81 8.49
CA GLY A 3 8.26 2.38 8.70
C GLY A 3 7.51 1.88 9.95
N ALA A 4 8.15 1.00 10.74
CA ALA A 4 7.62 0.54 12.03
C ALA A 4 8.20 1.40 13.17
N PRO A 5 7.38 2.01 14.03
CA PRO A 5 7.90 2.75 15.18
C PRO A 5 8.53 1.80 16.20
N LEU A 6 9.63 2.22 16.82
CA LEU A 6 10.42 1.41 17.74
C LEU A 6 9.57 0.78 18.86
N TRP A 7 8.68 1.56 19.46
CA TRP A 7 7.81 1.09 20.55
C TRP A 7 6.92 -0.09 20.13
N ALA A 8 6.42 -0.10 18.89
CA ALA A 8 5.54 -1.16 18.39
C ALA A 8 6.33 -2.45 18.15
N VAL A 9 7.56 -2.32 17.64
CA VAL A 9 8.48 -3.45 17.47
C VAL A 9 8.87 -4.04 18.82
N GLN A 10 9.23 -3.19 19.80
CA GLN A 10 9.55 -3.62 21.17
C GLN A 10 8.39 -4.37 21.82
N GLN A 11 7.17 -3.83 21.74
CA GLN A 11 5.98 -4.47 22.29
C GLN A 11 5.72 -5.84 21.64
N ALA A 12 5.84 -5.93 20.30
CA ALA A 12 5.64 -7.18 19.58
C ALA A 12 6.69 -8.23 19.94
N VAL A 13 7.94 -7.82 20.13
CA VAL A 13 9.01 -8.73 20.55
C VAL A 13 8.84 -9.17 22.00
N GLN A 14 8.43 -8.28 22.92
CA GLN A 14 8.11 -8.65 24.30
C GLN A 14 7.05 -9.76 24.38
N GLN A 15 6.05 -9.73 23.49
CA GLN A 15 5.01 -10.79 23.40
C GLN A 15 5.56 -12.16 23.00
N THR A 16 6.78 -12.24 22.44
CA THR A 16 7.43 -13.51 22.11
C THR A 16 8.13 -14.15 23.31
N GLY A 17 8.38 -13.39 24.38
CA GLY A 17 9.14 -13.83 25.55
C GLY A 17 10.65 -13.97 25.33
N LEU A 18 11.16 -13.60 24.15
CA LEU A 18 12.58 -13.69 23.82
C LEU A 18 13.35 -12.45 24.31
N ALA A 19 14.61 -12.66 24.67
CA ALA A 19 15.55 -11.56 24.88
C ALA A 19 15.85 -10.87 23.55
N ALA A 20 15.92 -9.54 23.55
CA ALA A 20 16.16 -8.79 22.34
C ALA A 20 16.92 -7.48 22.57
N GLN A 21 17.71 -7.10 21.58
CA GLN A 21 18.34 -5.78 21.48
C GLN A 21 17.71 -5.01 20.32
N PHE A 22 17.57 -3.69 20.47
CA PHE A 22 16.94 -2.85 19.47
C PHE A 22 17.86 -1.69 19.08
N ARG A 23 17.83 -1.35 17.79
CA ARG A 23 18.46 -0.16 17.26
C ARG A 23 17.50 0.52 16.29
N SER A 24 17.39 1.84 16.39
CA SER A 24 16.60 2.64 15.46
C SER A 24 17.44 3.76 14.86
N ARG A 25 17.29 4.01 13.57
CA ARG A 25 17.87 5.16 12.87
C ARG A 25 16.83 5.72 11.91
N GLY A 26 16.32 6.91 12.20
CA GLY A 26 15.19 7.48 11.46
C GLY A 26 13.99 6.53 11.49
N ALA A 27 13.53 6.12 10.31
CA ALA A 27 12.39 5.20 10.15
C ALA A 27 12.77 3.71 10.10
N GLU A 28 14.05 3.38 10.20
CA GLU A 28 14.54 2.00 10.21
C GLU A 28 14.71 1.50 11.65
N THR A 29 14.14 0.33 11.92
CA THR A 29 14.24 -0.36 13.21
C THR A 29 14.79 -1.77 13.00
N LEU A 30 15.84 -2.11 13.75
CA LEU A 30 16.44 -3.44 13.83
C LEU A 30 16.16 -4.04 15.21
N ALA A 31 15.77 -5.30 15.23
CA ALA A 31 15.58 -6.10 16.43
C ALA A 31 16.42 -7.37 16.31
N ALA A 32 17.40 -7.54 17.19
CA ALA A 32 18.21 -8.74 17.30
C ALA A 32 17.61 -9.62 18.40
N LEU A 33 17.09 -10.79 18.03
CA LEU A 33 16.45 -11.73 18.96
C LEU A 33 17.45 -12.79 19.40
N GLN A 34 17.41 -13.15 20.68
CA GLN A 34 18.15 -14.26 21.23
C GLN A 34 17.17 -15.30 21.78
N ALA A 35 17.37 -16.55 21.37
CA ALA A 35 16.59 -17.68 21.83
C ALA A 35 17.53 -18.85 22.17
N GLU A 36 17.19 -19.59 23.21
CA GLU A 36 17.94 -20.80 23.61
C GLU A 36 17.71 -21.98 22.64
N THR A 37 16.59 -21.96 21.90
CA THR A 37 16.23 -23.03 20.96
C THR A 37 15.90 -22.49 19.57
N PRO A 38 16.28 -23.20 18.49
CA PRO A 38 15.92 -22.82 17.12
C PRO A 38 14.40 -22.76 16.88
N THR A 39 13.63 -23.61 17.56
CA THR A 39 12.17 -23.65 17.45
C THR A 39 11.52 -22.39 18.00
N ALA A 40 11.99 -21.90 19.16
CA ALA A 40 11.50 -20.65 19.73
C ALA A 40 11.81 -19.45 18.81
N LEU A 41 13.02 -19.41 18.24
CA LEU A 41 13.40 -18.38 17.27
C LEU A 41 12.53 -18.41 16.02
N SER A 42 12.31 -19.59 15.44
CA SER A 42 11.47 -19.76 14.24
C SER A 42 10.01 -19.32 14.48
N LYS A 43 9.46 -19.64 15.66
CA LYS A 43 8.13 -19.20 16.07
C LYS A 43 8.04 -17.68 16.21
N ALA A 44 9.01 -17.05 16.88
CA ALA A 44 9.06 -15.61 17.03
C ALA A 44 9.22 -14.90 15.67
N ARG A 45 10.10 -15.43 14.81
CA ARG A 45 10.31 -14.94 13.44
C ARG A 45 9.00 -14.93 12.65
N LYS A 46 8.28 -16.05 12.65
CA LYS A 46 6.98 -16.16 11.98
C LYS A 46 5.97 -15.14 12.54
N ALA A 47 5.84 -15.06 13.86
CA ALA A 47 4.91 -14.12 14.50
C ALA A 47 5.20 -12.65 14.15
N LEU A 48 6.48 -12.27 14.12
CA LEU A 48 6.89 -10.92 13.74
C LEU A 48 6.71 -10.65 12.26
N ALA A 49 7.04 -11.62 11.40
CA ALA A 49 6.82 -11.50 9.95
C ALA A 49 5.33 -11.36 9.62
N ASP A 50 4.46 -12.12 10.27
CA ASP A 50 3.01 -12.03 10.08
C ASP A 50 2.47 -10.66 10.56
N ARG A 51 2.98 -10.15 11.68
CA ARG A 51 2.55 -8.85 12.25
C ARG A 51 3.05 -7.65 11.46
N PHE A 52 4.29 -7.70 10.98
CA PHE A 52 4.98 -6.62 10.30
C PHE A 52 5.21 -6.97 8.83
N ALA A 53 4.26 -7.67 8.20
CA ALA A 53 4.43 -8.20 6.84
C ALA A 53 4.78 -7.12 5.81
N ALA A 54 4.32 -5.88 6.05
CA ALA A 54 4.62 -4.76 5.16
C ALA A 54 5.91 -4.04 5.57
N GLU A 55 6.28 -3.96 6.85
CA GLU A 55 7.44 -3.25 7.40
C GLU A 55 8.73 -4.08 7.41
N LEU A 56 8.63 -5.40 7.50
CA LEU A 56 9.77 -6.31 7.45
C LEU A 56 10.23 -6.44 6.00
N TYR A 57 11.36 -5.80 5.69
CA TYR A 57 11.97 -5.88 4.36
C TYR A 57 13.07 -6.95 4.26
N GLY A 58 13.60 -7.45 5.38
CA GLY A 58 14.73 -8.37 5.38
C GLY A 58 15.21 -8.76 6.78
N GLU A 59 16.06 -9.80 6.80
CA GLU A 59 16.76 -10.34 7.96
C GLU A 59 18.26 -10.40 7.66
N GLY A 60 19.10 -10.44 8.70
CA GLY A 60 20.56 -10.47 8.56
C GLY A 60 21.10 -9.23 7.86
N GLU A 61 21.97 -9.43 6.86
CA GLU A 61 22.65 -8.35 6.11
C GLU A 61 21.78 -7.75 4.98
N MET A 62 20.52 -8.16 4.84
CA MET A 62 19.63 -7.59 3.84
C MET A 62 19.45 -6.08 4.11
N THR A 63 19.70 -5.26 3.09
CA THR A 63 19.44 -3.82 3.15
C THR A 63 18.17 -3.45 2.38
N LEU A 64 17.61 -2.27 2.65
CA LEU A 64 16.38 -1.83 2.01
C LEU A 64 16.50 -1.71 0.48
N VAL A 65 17.67 -1.33 -0.04
CA VAL A 65 17.90 -1.24 -1.48
C VAL A 65 17.92 -2.62 -2.14
N HIS A 66 18.57 -3.61 -1.52
CA HIS A 66 18.53 -5.00 -1.99
C HIS A 66 17.09 -5.54 -1.99
N ALA A 67 16.33 -5.28 -0.93
CA ALA A 67 14.93 -5.70 -0.85
C ALA A 67 14.05 -5.02 -1.92
N ALA A 68 14.29 -3.75 -2.25
CA ALA A 68 13.58 -3.04 -3.30
C ALA A 68 13.90 -3.59 -4.70
N VAL A 69 15.19 -3.82 -5.01
CA VAL A 69 15.63 -4.43 -6.28
C VAL A 69 15.05 -5.83 -6.42
N GLN A 70 15.17 -6.66 -5.38
CA GLN A 70 14.63 -8.01 -5.37
C GLN A 70 13.11 -8.03 -5.57
N ALA A 71 12.37 -7.09 -4.96
CA ALA A 71 10.92 -6.99 -5.14
C ALA A 71 10.55 -6.61 -6.59
N LEU A 72 11.26 -5.66 -7.19
CA LEU A 72 11.07 -5.30 -8.59
C LEU A 72 11.39 -6.48 -9.53
N GLU A 73 12.50 -7.17 -9.32
CA GLU A 73 12.91 -8.32 -10.13
C GLU A 73 11.90 -9.47 -10.02
N THR A 74 11.56 -9.86 -8.79
CA THR A 74 10.63 -10.97 -8.50
C THR A 74 9.28 -10.75 -9.17
N HIS A 75 8.79 -9.51 -9.17
CA HIS A 75 7.50 -9.15 -9.75
C HIS A 75 7.59 -8.62 -11.19
N ARG A 76 8.79 -8.68 -11.81
CA ARG A 76 9.08 -8.21 -13.17
C ARG A 76 8.56 -6.79 -13.43
N ARG A 77 8.93 -5.87 -12.54
CA ARG A 77 8.51 -4.46 -12.58
C ARG A 77 9.67 -3.58 -13.00
N LEU A 78 9.42 -2.68 -13.94
CA LEU A 78 10.37 -1.65 -14.34
C LEU A 78 10.11 -0.34 -13.59
N LEU A 79 11.17 0.23 -13.05
CA LEU A 79 11.21 1.54 -12.42
C LEU A 79 12.03 2.50 -13.29
N VAL A 80 11.56 3.74 -13.38
CA VAL A 80 12.33 4.87 -13.94
C VAL A 80 12.19 6.09 -13.03
N CYS A 81 13.04 7.09 -13.19
CA CYS A 81 12.83 8.39 -12.55
C CYS A 81 12.31 9.43 -13.56
N CYS A 82 11.51 10.38 -13.10
CA CYS A 82 10.98 11.44 -13.97
C CYS A 82 11.91 12.66 -14.10
N ASP A 83 12.90 12.78 -13.21
CA ASP A 83 13.90 13.85 -13.15
C ASP A 83 15.18 13.38 -12.47
N ALA A 84 16.22 14.21 -12.61
CA ALA A 84 17.54 13.96 -12.05
C ALA A 84 17.51 13.93 -10.51
N ASP A 85 16.71 14.78 -9.86
CA ASP A 85 16.60 14.81 -8.40
C ASP A 85 16.20 13.43 -7.83
N ALA A 86 15.20 12.78 -8.43
CA ALA A 86 14.81 11.42 -8.05
C ALA A 86 15.87 10.38 -8.45
N GLY A 87 16.55 10.59 -9.58
CA GLY A 87 17.73 9.82 -9.98
C GLY A 87 18.80 9.83 -8.89
N THR A 88 19.24 11.00 -8.44
CA THR A 88 20.28 11.18 -7.42
C THR A 88 19.93 10.50 -6.09
N LEU A 89 18.65 10.47 -5.70
CA LEU A 89 18.23 9.73 -4.50
C LEU A 89 18.49 8.21 -4.61
N LEU A 90 18.37 7.65 -5.80
CA LEU A 90 18.37 6.21 -6.05
C LEU A 90 19.67 5.67 -6.66
N GLU A 91 20.26 6.35 -7.65
CA GLU A 91 21.40 5.89 -8.47
C GLU A 91 22.55 5.39 -7.59
N ALA A 92 23.09 6.25 -6.72
CA ALA A 92 24.25 5.91 -5.88
C ALA A 92 23.99 4.72 -4.93
N ARG A 93 22.72 4.37 -4.67
CA ARG A 93 22.34 3.24 -3.83
C ARG A 93 22.11 1.98 -4.64
N MET A 94 21.58 2.10 -5.86
CA MET A 94 21.20 0.97 -6.71
C MET A 94 22.34 0.52 -7.63
N GLU A 95 23.27 1.40 -7.99
CA GLU A 95 24.38 1.08 -8.91
C GLU A 95 25.26 -0.06 -8.42
N THR A 96 25.43 -0.19 -7.10
CA THR A 96 26.25 -1.24 -6.48
C THR A 96 25.50 -2.55 -6.25
N VAL A 97 24.20 -2.59 -6.52
CA VAL A 97 23.34 -3.74 -6.24
C VAL A 97 23.18 -4.58 -7.51
N ALA A 98 23.64 -5.83 -7.46
CA ALA A 98 23.47 -6.77 -8.56
C ALA A 98 21.99 -6.93 -8.94
N GLY A 99 21.68 -6.85 -10.25
CA GLY A 99 20.32 -6.98 -10.76
C GLY A 99 19.56 -5.67 -10.87
N ALA A 100 20.07 -4.57 -10.29
CA ALA A 100 19.45 -3.26 -10.41
C ALA A 100 19.31 -2.81 -11.88
N GLU A 101 20.27 -3.16 -12.74
CA GLU A 101 20.29 -2.87 -14.17
C GLU A 101 19.12 -3.51 -14.95
N LYS A 102 18.50 -4.56 -14.41
CA LYS A 102 17.35 -5.24 -15.03
C LYS A 102 16.03 -4.54 -14.72
N VAL A 103 15.99 -3.75 -13.66
CA VAL A 103 14.76 -3.16 -13.11
C VAL A 103 14.75 -1.64 -13.11
N PHE A 104 15.92 -1.00 -13.22
CA PHE A 104 16.08 0.44 -13.21
C PHE A 104 16.98 0.88 -14.36
N ASP A 105 16.57 1.92 -15.09
CA ASP A 105 17.21 2.35 -16.33
C ASP A 105 18.37 3.33 -16.12
N PHE A 106 18.64 3.76 -14.88
CA PHE A 106 19.66 4.75 -14.53
C PHE A 106 19.59 6.01 -15.41
N GLY A 107 18.37 6.40 -15.81
CA GLY A 107 18.13 7.60 -16.61
C GLY A 107 18.34 7.44 -18.11
N ALA A 108 18.97 6.35 -18.58
CA ALA A 108 19.38 6.17 -19.97
C ALA A 108 18.21 6.27 -20.96
N MET A 109 17.03 5.83 -20.56
CA MET A 109 15.79 5.88 -21.36
C MET A 109 14.75 6.84 -20.78
N SER A 110 15.09 7.61 -19.74
CA SER A 110 14.15 8.44 -18.98
C SER A 110 14.67 9.86 -18.74
N TYR A 111 15.10 10.21 -17.53
CA TYR A 111 15.43 11.59 -17.16
C TYR A 111 16.78 12.07 -17.66
N ALA A 112 17.72 11.19 -18.05
CA ALA A 112 18.97 11.59 -18.67
C ALA A 112 18.82 11.78 -20.19
N ASP A 113 17.87 11.08 -20.83
CA ASP A 113 17.58 11.25 -22.26
C ASP A 113 17.02 12.64 -22.59
N ALA A 114 17.71 13.36 -23.49
CA ALA A 114 17.35 14.72 -23.86
C ALA A 114 15.96 14.83 -24.54
N LYS A 115 15.61 13.87 -25.40
CA LYS A 115 14.33 13.87 -26.12
C LYS A 115 13.16 13.61 -25.18
N VAL A 116 13.33 12.69 -24.22
CA VAL A 116 12.33 12.43 -23.18
C VAL A 116 12.19 13.65 -22.28
N ARG A 117 13.30 14.25 -21.83
CA ARG A 117 13.24 15.49 -21.02
C ARG A 117 12.48 16.61 -21.71
N GLU A 118 12.72 16.85 -22.99
CA GLU A 118 12.01 17.87 -23.77
C GLU A 118 10.50 17.59 -23.82
N LYS A 119 10.09 16.34 -24.14
CA LYS A 119 8.69 15.92 -24.13
C LYS A 119 8.04 16.06 -22.75
N LEU A 120 8.77 15.76 -21.68
CA LEU A 120 8.30 15.94 -20.31
C LEU A 120 8.10 17.41 -19.98
N SER A 121 9.06 18.29 -20.33
CA SER A 121 8.96 19.73 -20.11
C SER A 121 7.78 20.34 -20.86
N ALA A 122 7.53 19.93 -22.11
CA ALA A 122 6.37 20.36 -22.90
C ALA A 122 5.02 19.93 -22.27
N LYS A 123 4.97 18.81 -21.55
CA LYS A 123 3.76 18.38 -20.82
C LYS A 123 3.54 19.17 -19.54
N VAL A 124 4.61 19.59 -18.88
CA VAL A 124 4.55 20.30 -17.60
C VAL A 124 4.29 21.79 -17.77
N CYS A 125 4.74 22.42 -18.87
CA CYS A 125 4.64 23.88 -19.07
C CYS A 125 3.21 24.44 -19.04
N ARG A 126 2.19 23.60 -19.29
CA ARG A 126 0.76 23.98 -19.29
C ARG A 126 0.06 23.68 -17.97
N VAL A 127 0.75 23.11 -16.99
CA VAL A 127 0.15 22.70 -15.71
C VAL A 127 0.00 23.91 -14.79
N LYS A 128 -1.23 24.16 -14.35
CA LYS A 128 -1.53 25.18 -13.34
C LYS A 128 -1.47 24.55 -11.93
N GLY A 129 -1.27 25.39 -10.91
CA GLY A 129 -1.33 24.96 -9.50
C GLY A 129 0.03 24.72 -8.83
N GLY A 130 1.12 25.16 -9.44
CA GLY A 130 2.44 25.18 -8.79
C GLY A 130 3.28 23.91 -8.98
N PRO A 131 4.39 23.77 -8.23
CA PRO A 131 5.41 22.75 -8.49
C PRO A 131 4.94 21.32 -8.19
N VAL A 132 4.03 21.13 -7.25
CA VAL A 132 3.51 19.80 -6.87
C VAL A 132 2.64 19.18 -7.97
N PRO A 133 1.58 19.84 -8.49
CA PRO A 133 0.83 19.32 -9.65
C PRO A 133 1.68 19.16 -10.91
N ALA A 134 2.65 20.05 -11.12
CA ALA A 134 3.64 19.94 -12.19
C ALA A 134 4.47 18.66 -12.07
N LYS A 135 5.00 18.36 -10.88
CA LYS A 135 5.77 17.13 -10.60
C LYS A 135 4.90 15.88 -10.77
N LEU A 136 3.68 15.85 -10.24
CA LEU A 136 2.74 14.74 -10.43
C LEU A 136 2.45 14.48 -11.93
N THR A 137 2.30 15.54 -12.72
CA THR A 137 2.11 15.44 -14.17
C THR A 137 3.35 14.89 -14.86
N ARG A 138 4.54 15.34 -14.45
CA ARG A 138 5.82 14.85 -14.96
C ARG A 138 6.02 13.37 -14.68
N VAL A 139 5.75 12.92 -13.44
CA VAL A 139 5.79 11.52 -13.02
C VAL A 139 4.89 10.65 -13.90
N ARG A 140 3.62 11.05 -14.08
CA ARG A 140 2.68 10.35 -14.95
C ARG A 140 3.17 10.28 -16.39
N ALA A 141 3.74 11.38 -16.89
CA ALA A 141 4.23 11.46 -18.25
C ALA A 141 5.46 10.58 -18.48
N ALA A 142 6.42 10.55 -17.54
CA ALA A 142 7.60 9.70 -17.61
C ALA A 142 7.23 8.23 -17.63
N GLN A 143 6.36 7.81 -16.70
CA GLN A 143 5.81 6.45 -16.66
C GLN A 143 5.20 6.04 -18.02
N ARG A 144 4.44 6.93 -18.65
CA ARG A 144 3.76 6.65 -19.93
C ARG A 144 4.69 6.68 -21.15
N LEU A 145 5.63 7.61 -21.19
CA LEU A 145 6.56 7.76 -22.32
C LEU A 145 7.52 6.58 -22.39
N VAL A 146 8.03 6.13 -21.24
CA VAL A 146 8.96 4.99 -21.18
C VAL A 146 8.22 3.65 -21.17
N GLY A 147 6.97 3.61 -20.71
CA GLY A 147 6.19 2.38 -20.61
C GLY A 147 6.47 1.54 -19.36
N ALA A 148 7.26 2.07 -18.41
CA ALA A 148 7.60 1.43 -17.15
C ALA A 148 6.38 1.16 -16.26
N ASP A 149 6.51 0.24 -15.29
CA ASP A 149 5.46 0.00 -14.29
C ASP A 149 5.34 1.18 -13.32
N TYR A 150 6.49 1.70 -12.90
CA TYR A 150 6.59 2.79 -11.95
C TYR A 150 7.50 3.92 -12.45
N ALA A 151 7.15 5.15 -12.08
CA ALA A 151 8.04 6.30 -12.19
C ALA A 151 8.19 6.98 -10.83
N ALA A 152 9.42 7.07 -10.35
CA ALA A 152 9.75 7.84 -9.16
C ALA A 152 9.97 9.32 -9.51
N GLY A 153 9.64 10.19 -8.57
CA GLY A 153 9.90 11.63 -8.64
C GLY A 153 10.06 12.19 -7.25
N CYS A 154 10.78 13.30 -7.12
CA CYS A 154 10.83 14.04 -5.88
C CYS A 154 10.75 15.55 -6.14
N LEU A 155 10.30 16.29 -5.14
CA LEU A 155 10.32 17.75 -5.12
C LEU A 155 10.93 18.16 -3.79
N GLU A 156 12.21 18.54 -3.84
CA GLU A 156 12.93 19.06 -2.69
C GLU A 156 12.45 20.48 -2.35
N ARG A 157 12.25 20.73 -1.06
CA ARG A 157 11.94 22.02 -0.46
C ARG A 157 12.94 22.25 0.69
N ALA A 158 12.94 23.44 1.25
CA ALA A 158 13.93 23.84 2.26
C ALA A 158 14.00 22.87 3.47
N GLU A 159 12.86 22.40 3.96
CA GLU A 159 12.79 21.58 5.19
C GLU A 159 12.47 20.11 4.91
N ASP A 160 11.89 19.81 3.76
CA ASP A 160 11.35 18.50 3.44
C ASP A 160 11.36 18.22 1.93
N THR A 161 11.10 16.97 1.59
CA THR A 161 11.04 16.47 0.23
C THR A 161 9.71 15.78 0.01
N VAL A 162 8.98 16.18 -1.04
CA VAL A 162 7.76 15.49 -1.48
C VAL A 162 8.15 14.38 -2.43
N LEU A 163 7.91 13.13 -2.05
CA LEU A 163 8.18 11.93 -2.82
C LEU A 163 6.94 11.50 -3.60
N PHE A 164 7.17 11.04 -4.83
CA PHE A 164 6.15 10.57 -5.74
C PHE A 164 6.55 9.21 -6.29
N LEU A 165 5.63 8.25 -6.27
CA LEU A 165 5.76 6.98 -6.97
C LEU A 165 4.54 6.79 -7.86
N GLY A 166 4.67 7.12 -9.13
CA GLY A 166 3.63 7.03 -10.13
C GLY A 166 3.48 5.62 -10.68
N SER A 167 2.24 5.18 -10.86
CA SER A 167 1.87 4.00 -11.66
C SER A 167 0.93 4.44 -12.79
N ARG A 168 0.41 3.48 -13.57
CA ARG A 168 -0.62 3.75 -14.58
C ARG A 168 -1.93 4.33 -14.00
N LYS A 169 -2.31 3.92 -12.78
CA LYS A 169 -3.64 4.22 -12.19
C LYS A 169 -3.65 5.48 -11.30
N GLY A 170 -2.51 5.84 -10.75
CA GLY A 170 -2.37 6.92 -9.77
C GLY A 170 -0.94 6.96 -9.25
N CYS A 171 -0.72 7.78 -8.23
CA CYS A 171 0.59 8.02 -7.67
C CYS A 171 0.52 7.96 -6.15
N TRP A 172 1.46 7.25 -5.54
CA TRP A 172 1.67 7.38 -4.10
C TRP A 172 2.46 8.66 -3.82
N VAL A 173 2.04 9.41 -2.80
CA VAL A 173 2.65 10.67 -2.41
C VAL A 173 2.96 10.65 -0.91
N ARG A 174 4.16 11.08 -0.55
CA ARG A 174 4.60 11.24 0.85
C ARG A 174 5.54 12.44 0.96
N THR A 175 5.32 13.31 1.94
CA THR A 175 6.32 14.31 2.33
C THR A 175 7.18 13.80 3.48
N VAL A 176 8.49 13.96 3.37
CA VAL A 176 9.49 13.47 4.33
C VAL A 176 10.42 14.61 4.70
N ALA A 177 10.67 14.84 5.99
CA ALA A 177 11.66 15.83 6.42
C ALA A 177 13.04 15.48 5.84
N ASN A 178 13.83 16.47 5.45
CA ASN A 178 15.14 16.20 4.81
C ASN A 178 16.10 15.43 5.74
N ALA A 179 15.95 15.62 7.06
CA ALA A 179 16.68 14.86 8.09
C ALA A 179 16.31 13.36 8.14
N ASP A 180 15.12 12.97 7.67
CA ASP A 180 14.59 11.60 7.75
C ASP A 180 14.95 10.74 6.53
N THR A 181 16.02 11.12 5.82
CA THR A 181 16.61 10.37 4.68
C THR A 181 15.58 10.00 3.59
N PRO A 182 15.10 10.97 2.78
CA PRO A 182 14.06 10.76 1.77
C PRO A 182 14.32 9.58 0.80
N ALA A 183 15.59 9.28 0.50
CA ALA A 183 15.96 8.14 -0.34
C ALA A 183 15.48 6.78 0.21
N LEU A 184 15.58 6.55 1.53
CA LEU A 184 15.14 5.28 2.12
C LEU A 184 13.62 5.16 2.09
N TRP A 185 12.89 6.26 2.32
CA TRP A 185 11.45 6.28 2.17
C TRP A 185 11.00 5.98 0.74
N LEU A 186 11.70 6.53 -0.27
CA LEU A 186 11.40 6.24 -1.66
C LEU A 186 11.65 4.76 -2.01
N LEU A 187 12.76 4.17 -1.52
CA LEU A 187 13.05 2.74 -1.68
C LEU A 187 11.99 1.85 -1.03
N ASP A 188 11.53 2.18 0.18
CA ASP A 188 10.45 1.44 0.83
C ASP A 188 9.12 1.55 0.07
N MET A 189 8.80 2.75 -0.44
CA MET A 189 7.63 2.96 -1.28
C MET A 189 7.67 2.07 -2.53
N ILE A 190 8.83 2.01 -3.20
CA ILE A 190 9.07 1.17 -4.38
C ILE A 190 8.91 -0.31 -4.03
N ARG A 191 9.60 -0.79 -2.99
CA ARG A 191 9.54 -2.18 -2.52
C ARG A 191 8.11 -2.61 -2.24
N ARG A 192 7.37 -1.83 -1.43
CA ARG A 192 5.99 -2.14 -1.07
C ARG A 192 5.07 -2.12 -2.29
N ALA A 193 5.22 -1.16 -3.20
CA ALA A 193 4.43 -1.10 -4.42
C ALA A 193 4.71 -2.29 -5.35
N ALA A 194 5.97 -2.65 -5.54
CA ALA A 194 6.38 -3.80 -6.35
C ALA A 194 5.78 -5.11 -5.82
N SER A 195 5.80 -5.30 -4.49
CA SER A 195 5.24 -6.48 -3.81
C SER A 195 3.73 -6.43 -3.55
N GLY A 196 3.03 -5.36 -3.94
CA GLY A 196 1.59 -5.22 -3.67
C GLY A 196 1.23 -5.05 -2.19
N LEU A 197 2.19 -4.61 -1.37
CA LEU A 197 2.03 -4.38 0.07
C LEU A 197 1.40 -3.01 0.36
N PRO A 198 0.70 -2.84 1.50
CA PRO A 198 0.23 -1.54 1.91
C PRO A 198 1.40 -0.60 2.17
N GLN A 199 1.26 0.64 1.71
CA GLN A 199 2.25 1.69 1.93
C GLN A 199 2.29 2.11 3.40
N ALA A 200 3.45 2.61 3.83
CA ALA A 200 3.64 3.11 5.20
C ALA A 200 2.68 4.25 5.55
N ALA A 201 2.34 4.36 6.84
CA ALA A 201 1.44 5.40 7.35
C ALA A 201 1.94 6.80 6.98
N GLY A 202 1.02 7.67 6.50
CA GLY A 202 1.34 9.00 5.97
C GLY A 202 1.59 9.02 4.45
N THR A 203 1.77 7.87 3.80
CA THR A 203 1.80 7.79 2.34
C THR A 203 0.38 7.68 1.78
N ILE A 204 -0.05 8.63 0.97
CA ILE A 204 -1.40 8.66 0.40
C ILE A 204 -1.42 8.14 -1.03
N TRP A 205 -2.58 7.64 -1.47
CA TRP A 205 -2.83 7.34 -2.87
C TRP A 205 -3.54 8.51 -3.56
N GLN A 206 -2.88 9.09 -4.55
CA GLN A 206 -3.39 10.19 -5.35
C GLN A 206 -3.84 9.70 -6.73
N LYS A 207 -5.14 9.78 -7.02
CA LYS A 207 -5.65 9.58 -8.37
C LYS A 207 -5.26 10.78 -9.25
N TYR A 208 -4.73 10.51 -10.45
CA TYR A 208 -4.40 11.58 -11.38
C TYR A 208 -5.63 12.44 -11.72
N GLY A 209 -5.42 13.74 -11.84
CA GLY A 209 -6.49 14.73 -12.10
C GLY A 209 -7.27 15.16 -10.85
N ARG A 210 -6.96 14.60 -9.68
CA ARG A 210 -7.44 15.12 -8.39
C ARG A 210 -6.33 15.94 -7.73
N ALA A 211 -6.71 16.93 -6.94
CA ALA A 211 -5.78 17.71 -6.12
C ALA A 211 -5.19 16.84 -5.00
N ILE A 212 -3.94 17.11 -4.64
CA ILE A 212 -3.29 16.49 -3.48
C ILE A 212 -3.79 17.21 -2.23
N PRO A 213 -4.28 16.48 -1.21
CA PRO A 213 -4.64 17.05 0.09
C PRO A 213 -3.47 17.81 0.73
N ALA A 214 -3.73 18.97 1.34
CA ALA A 214 -2.69 19.84 1.89
C ALA A 214 -1.92 19.17 3.06
N ASP A 215 -2.59 18.36 3.86
CA ASP A 215 -2.01 17.55 4.94
C ASP A 215 -0.97 16.55 4.44
N ALA A 216 -1.17 16.00 3.23
CA ALA A 216 -0.20 15.11 2.60
C ALA A 216 1.07 15.85 2.12
N LEU A 217 1.03 17.18 2.06
CA LEU A 217 2.17 18.03 1.72
C LEU A 217 2.90 18.56 2.96
N THR A 218 2.54 18.10 4.15
CA THR A 218 3.29 18.32 5.40
C THR A 218 4.11 17.08 5.71
N ALA A 219 5.35 17.27 6.21
CA ALA A 219 6.25 16.17 6.55
C ALA A 219 5.58 15.17 7.51
N GLN A 220 5.53 13.91 7.09
CA GLN A 220 4.87 12.84 7.81
C GLN A 220 5.85 12.15 8.75
N ARG A 221 5.47 12.05 10.03
CA ARG A 221 6.25 11.34 11.05
C ARG A 221 5.70 9.92 11.24
N LEU A 222 6.52 9.06 11.83
CA LEU A 222 6.03 7.78 12.33
C LEU A 222 5.02 8.00 13.45
N PRO A 223 4.03 7.10 13.61
CA PRO A 223 3.04 7.25 14.66
C PRO A 223 3.71 7.12 16.03
N ASP A 224 3.44 8.11 16.87
CA ASP A 224 3.80 8.08 18.28
C ASP A 224 3.09 6.93 19.00
N LYS A 225 3.61 6.55 20.16
CA LYS A 225 2.97 5.56 21.01
C LYS A 225 1.56 6.08 21.36
N PRO A 226 0.48 5.31 21.12
CA PRO A 226 -0.85 5.72 21.52
C PRO A 226 -0.83 6.03 23.01
N GLU A 227 -1.19 7.27 23.38
CA GLU A 227 -1.52 7.56 24.77
C GLU A 227 -2.75 6.73 25.14
N PRO A 228 -2.79 6.14 26.36
CA PRO A 228 -3.87 5.26 26.77
C PRO A 228 -5.27 5.90 26.66
N ASP A 229 -5.37 7.25 26.63
CA ASP A 229 -6.62 8.00 26.60
C ASP A 229 -6.83 8.86 25.32
N ALA A 230 -6.01 8.71 24.29
CA ALA A 230 -6.22 9.47 23.05
C ALA A 230 -7.49 8.99 22.33
N PRO A 231 -8.50 9.87 22.07
CA PRO A 231 -9.74 9.47 21.41
C PRO A 231 -9.41 8.96 20.00
N THR A 232 -9.64 7.67 19.78
CA THR A 232 -9.39 7.02 18.51
C THR A 232 -10.27 7.67 17.45
N ALA A 233 -9.68 8.44 16.54
CA ALA A 233 -10.40 9.00 15.41
C ALA A 233 -11.11 7.87 14.65
N ALA A 234 -12.44 7.87 14.70
CA ALA A 234 -13.24 6.75 14.23
C ALA A 234 -12.93 6.45 12.75
N PRO A 235 -12.67 5.18 12.38
CA PRO A 235 -12.43 4.82 11.00
C PRO A 235 -13.66 5.20 10.18
N ARG A 236 -13.46 5.96 9.09
CA ARG A 236 -14.53 6.48 8.22
C ARG A 236 -15.40 5.32 7.67
N LYS A 237 -16.45 4.95 8.41
CA LYS A 237 -17.43 3.87 8.11
C LYS A 237 -18.32 4.13 6.89
N ARG A 238 -18.11 5.23 6.15
CA ARG A 238 -19.02 5.67 5.08
C ARG A 238 -19.06 4.70 3.89
N HIS A 239 -17.97 3.96 3.63
CA HIS A 239 -17.91 3.03 2.49
C HIS A 239 -18.48 1.63 2.78
N ARG A 240 -18.39 1.12 4.02
CA ARG A 240 -18.91 -0.21 4.36
C ARG A 240 -20.43 -0.24 4.43
N VAL A 241 -21.05 0.79 5.02
CA VAL A 241 -22.52 0.90 5.11
C VAL A 241 -23.13 1.01 3.72
N ARG A 242 -22.52 1.80 2.82
CA ARG A 242 -23.00 1.94 1.44
C ARG A 242 -22.95 0.61 0.68
N ASN A 243 -21.88 -0.16 0.82
CA ASN A 243 -21.77 -1.45 0.14
C ASN A 243 -22.74 -2.49 0.70
N ALA A 244 -22.99 -2.49 2.02
CA ALA A 244 -23.99 -3.35 2.63
C ALA A 244 -25.42 -3.03 2.14
N LEU A 245 -25.76 -1.74 2.02
CA LEU A 245 -27.03 -1.28 1.46
C LEU A 245 -27.21 -1.69 -0.01
N ILE A 246 -26.16 -1.54 -0.83
CA ILE A 246 -26.18 -1.97 -2.23
C ILE A 246 -26.38 -3.49 -2.32
N PHE A 247 -25.69 -4.26 -1.46
CA PHE A 247 -25.82 -5.71 -1.45
C PHE A 247 -27.23 -6.17 -1.04
N LEU A 248 -27.81 -5.55 -0.01
CA LEU A 248 -29.20 -5.81 0.39
C LEU A 248 -30.20 -5.46 -0.69
N LEU A 249 -29.99 -4.35 -1.41
CA LEU A 249 -30.84 -3.96 -2.54
C LEU A 249 -30.81 -4.99 -3.67
N ILE A 250 -29.61 -5.49 -4.01
CA ILE A 250 -29.46 -6.54 -5.04
C ILE A 250 -30.14 -7.84 -4.58
N LEU A 251 -29.98 -8.22 -3.31
CA LEU A 251 -30.62 -9.42 -2.77
C LEU A 251 -32.15 -9.32 -2.83
N ALA A 252 -32.70 -8.16 -2.47
CA ALA A 252 -34.13 -7.91 -2.54
C ALA A 252 -34.66 -7.96 -3.99
N LEU A 253 -33.94 -7.36 -4.94
CA LEU A 253 -34.28 -7.43 -6.36
C LEU A 253 -34.22 -8.86 -6.90
N ALA A 254 -33.22 -9.65 -6.50
CA ALA A 254 -33.09 -11.04 -6.90
C ALA A 254 -34.24 -11.91 -6.33
N ALA A 255 -34.59 -11.72 -5.06
CA ALA A 255 -35.72 -12.41 -4.44
C ALA A 255 -37.05 -12.03 -5.12
N PHE A 256 -37.23 -10.74 -5.46
CA PHE A 256 -38.41 -10.27 -6.17
C PHE A 256 -38.49 -10.84 -7.60
N ALA A 257 -37.37 -10.87 -8.33
CA ALA A 257 -37.32 -11.47 -9.66
C ALA A 257 -37.61 -12.99 -9.61
N ALA A 258 -37.08 -13.70 -8.60
CA ALA A 258 -37.36 -15.11 -8.41
C ALA A 258 -38.83 -15.37 -8.07
N ALA A 259 -39.42 -14.55 -7.18
CA ALA A 259 -40.85 -14.59 -6.86
C ALA A 259 -41.70 -14.35 -8.11
N TRP A 260 -41.38 -13.31 -8.89
CA TRP A 260 -42.06 -12.98 -10.13
C TRP A 260 -41.99 -14.10 -11.18
N TYR A 261 -40.82 -14.70 -11.34
CA TYR A 261 -40.61 -15.83 -12.26
C TYR A 261 -41.38 -17.07 -11.80
N TYR A 262 -41.37 -17.37 -10.50
CA TYR A 262 -42.02 -18.54 -9.93
C TYR A 262 -43.55 -18.44 -9.92
N THR A 263 -44.11 -17.23 -9.83
CA THR A 263 -45.57 -17.02 -9.87
C THR A 263 -46.11 -16.58 -11.23
N GLY A 264 -45.28 -16.57 -12.28
CA GLY A 264 -45.72 -16.19 -13.63
C GLY A 264 -46.26 -14.76 -13.74
N GLY A 265 -45.80 -13.86 -12.86
CA GLY A 265 -46.21 -12.46 -12.83
C GLY A 265 -47.41 -12.14 -11.92
N ASP A 266 -47.96 -13.11 -11.20
CA ASP A 266 -49.00 -12.85 -10.17
C ASP A 266 -48.43 -12.97 -8.75
N LEU A 267 -48.03 -11.83 -8.17
CA LEU A 267 -47.45 -11.76 -6.84
C LEU A 267 -48.47 -12.02 -5.71
N THR A 268 -49.78 -12.01 -6.00
CA THR A 268 -50.82 -12.19 -4.99
C THR A 268 -51.03 -13.66 -4.62
N ALA A 269 -50.60 -14.59 -5.48
CA ALA A 269 -50.69 -16.04 -5.28
C ALA A 269 -49.55 -16.63 -4.40
N LEU A 270 -48.55 -15.81 -4.06
CA LEU A 270 -47.35 -16.22 -3.32
C LEU A 270 -47.62 -16.75 -1.90
N PRO A 271 -48.54 -16.18 -1.09
CA PRO A 271 -48.83 -16.66 0.26
C PRO A 271 -49.47 -18.06 0.26
N GLN A 272 -50.36 -18.33 -0.71
CA GLN A 272 -51.03 -19.63 -0.83
C GLN A 272 -50.08 -20.74 -1.29
N ARG A 273 -49.16 -20.43 -2.20
CA ARG A 273 -48.14 -21.38 -2.71
C ARG A 273 -47.06 -21.74 -1.67
N LEU A 274 -46.69 -20.79 -0.80
CA LEU A 274 -45.79 -21.07 0.31
C LEU A 274 -46.46 -21.92 1.40
N GLN A 275 -47.76 -21.74 1.63
CA GLN A 275 -48.53 -22.58 2.53
C GLN A 275 -48.62 -24.03 2.04
N SER A 276 -48.77 -24.27 0.72
CA SER A 276 -48.75 -25.63 0.18
C SER A 276 -47.38 -26.31 0.31
N LEU A 277 -46.28 -25.55 0.15
CA LEU A 277 -44.91 -26.09 0.33
C LEU A 277 -44.60 -26.43 1.81
N GLY A 278 -45.19 -25.69 2.75
CA GLY A 278 -45.07 -25.96 4.18
C GLY A 278 -45.93 -27.13 4.67
N ALA A 279 -47.05 -27.43 4.00
CA ALA A 279 -47.97 -28.50 4.38
C ALA A 279 -47.47 -29.91 4.00
N ASP A 280 -46.75 -30.04 2.89
CA ASP A 280 -46.26 -31.35 2.40
C ASP A 280 -44.94 -31.82 3.06
N SER A 281 -44.36 -31.04 3.99
CA SER A 281 -43.01 -31.30 4.56
C SER A 281 -42.98 -31.70 6.04
N LEU A 282 -44.12 -32.05 6.66
CA LEU A 282 -44.15 -32.47 8.08
C LEU A 282 -44.49 -33.97 8.22
N PRO A 283 -43.50 -34.87 8.39
CA PRO A 283 -43.77 -36.23 8.82
C PRO A 283 -44.34 -36.22 10.25
N HIS A 284 -45.56 -36.75 10.40
CA HIS A 284 -46.23 -36.88 11.67
C HIS A 284 -45.48 -37.88 12.56
N ALA A 285 -44.91 -37.40 13.67
CA ALA A 285 -44.36 -38.23 14.73
C ALA A 285 -45.50 -38.95 15.48
N GLY A 286 -45.95 -40.07 14.93
CA GLY A 286 -46.87 -41.00 15.58
C GLY A 286 -46.12 -42.21 16.11
N ALA A 287 -45.76 -42.18 17.39
CA ALA A 287 -45.30 -43.36 18.13
C ALA A 287 -46.42 -44.40 18.18
N LYS A 288 -46.09 -45.69 17.95
CA LYS A 288 -46.97 -46.83 18.20
C LYS A 288 -46.39 -47.64 19.36
N LEU A 289 -47.15 -47.71 20.46
CA LEU A 289 -46.94 -48.64 21.56
C LEU A 289 -47.37 -50.05 21.12
N ILE A 290 -46.44 -51.00 21.15
CA ILE A 290 -46.43 -52.34 21.78
C ILE A 290 -45.07 -52.96 21.45
#